data_AF-A0AA42NE01-F1
#
_entry.id   AF-A0AA42NE01-F1
#
_cell.length_a   1.000
_cell.length_b   1.000
_cell.length_c   1.000
_cell.angle_alpha   90.00
_cell.angle_beta   90.00
_cell.angle_gamma   90.00
#
_symmetry.space_group_name_H-M   'P 1'
#
loop_
_entity.id
_entity.type
_entity.pdbx_description
1 polymer ?
#
loop_
_entity_poly.entity_id
_entity_poly.type
_entity_poly.pdbx_seq_one_letter_code
_entity_poly.pdbx_strand_id
1 'polypeptide(L)' 'MTEADIMHEAGNYWVGRERDSYTVYKIGATHSVSDSAYAKTPNGLSIAIARCDYLAKRAQS' A
#
# COMPACT_ATOMS: atom_id res chain seq x y z
N MET A 1 10.38 7.75 6.60
CA MET A 1 9.14 6.99 6.76
C MET A 1 9.24 6.23 8.06
N THR A 2 8.36 6.52 9.00
CA THR A 2 8.25 5.77 10.27
C THR A 2 7.07 4.82 10.17
N GLU A 3 6.92 3.88 11.13
CA GLU A 3 5.75 2.99 11.17
C GLU A 3 4.42 3.77 11.23
N ALA A 4 4.44 5.01 11.73
CA ALA A 4 3.28 5.91 11.74
C ALA A 4 2.80 6.32 10.34
N ASP A 5 3.62 6.17 9.30
CA ASP A 5 3.26 6.43 7.92
C ASP A 5 2.61 5.21 7.23
N ILE A 6 2.55 4.05 7.90
CA ILE A 6 1.86 2.86 7.40
C ILE A 6 0.37 3.00 7.71
N MET A 7 -0.45 3.07 6.65
CA MET A 7 -1.89 3.27 6.76
C MET A 7 -2.69 1.95 6.81
N HIS A 8 -2.14 0.89 6.23
CA HIS A 8 -2.78 -0.42 6.14
C HIS A 8 -1.76 -1.50 5.76
N GLU A 9 -1.93 -2.73 6.24
CA GLU A 9 -1.07 -3.87 5.93
C GLU A 9 -1.91 -5.12 5.61
N ALA A 10 -1.53 -5.85 4.57
CA ALA A 10 -2.18 -7.08 4.12
C ALA A 10 -1.12 -8.08 3.62
N GLY A 11 -0.58 -8.89 4.52
CA GLY A 11 0.42 -9.91 4.21
C GLY A 11 1.70 -9.30 3.64
N ASN A 12 2.02 -9.62 2.38
CA ASN A 12 3.20 -9.09 1.69
C ASN A 12 2.95 -7.71 1.03
N TYR A 13 1.83 -7.05 1.32
CA TYR A 13 1.50 -5.74 0.78
C TYR A 13 1.15 -4.78 1.91
N TRP A 14 1.42 -3.49 1.70
CA TRP A 14 1.09 -2.45 2.67
C TRP A 14 0.87 -1.11 1.96
N VAL A 15 0.18 -0.18 2.62
CA VAL A 15 -0.09 1.16 2.13
C VAL A 15 0.72 2.17 2.94
N GLY A 16 1.65 2.85 2.28
CA GLY A 16 2.41 3.96 2.84
C GLY A 16 1.77 5.31 2.52
N ARG A 17 1.74 6.20 3.49
CA ARG A 17 1.40 7.61 3.29
C ARG A 17 2.66 8.38 2.92
N GLU A 18 2.68 8.85 1.69
CA GLU A 18 3.70 9.76 1.21
C GLU A 18 3.28 11.24 1.43
N ARG A 19 4.16 12.15 1.01
CA ARG A 19 3.90 13.59 1.10
C ARG A 19 2.58 13.98 0.44
N ASP A 20 2.33 13.49 -0.79
CA ASP A 20 1.21 13.89 -1.64
C ASP A 20 0.34 12.73 -2.15
N SER A 21 0.64 11.49 -1.71
CA SER A 21 -0.07 10.29 -2.17
C SER A 21 -0.15 9.20 -1.10
N TYR A 22 -1.02 8.22 -1.36
CA TYR A 22 -1.04 6.92 -0.72
C TYR A 22 -0.48 5.90 -1.70
N THR A 23 0.64 5.26 -1.35
CA THR A 23 1.35 4.32 -2.22
C THR A 23 1.20 2.92 -1.67
N VAL A 24 0.75 1.99 -2.52
CA VAL A 24 0.74 0.56 -2.22
C VAL A 24 2.13 0.01 -2.52
N TYR A 25 2.71 -0.64 -1.54
CA TYR A 25 4.00 -1.29 -1.62
C TYR A 25 3.84 -2.80 -1.50
N LYS A 26 4.71 -3.54 -2.19
CA LYS A 26 4.87 -4.99 -2.06
C LYS A 26 6.20 -5.28 -1.41
N ILE A 27 6.20 -6.09 -0.35
CA ILE A 27 7.41 -6.60 0.29
C ILE A 27 8.14 -7.51 -0.71
N GLY A 28 9.31 -7.07 -1.16
CA GLY A 28 10.24 -7.86 -1.96
C GLY A 28 11.35 -8.48 -1.11
N ALA A 29 12.25 -9.22 -1.75
CA ALA A 29 13.33 -9.93 -1.04
C ALA A 29 14.37 -9.01 -0.39
N THR A 30 14.67 -7.86 -1.01
CA THR A 30 15.70 -6.91 -0.53
C THR A 30 15.17 -5.51 -0.25
N HIS A 31 14.07 -5.14 -0.89
CA HIS A 31 13.38 -3.86 -0.68
C HIS A 31 11.91 -4.01 -1.06
N SER A 32 11.07 -3.13 -0.52
CA SER A 32 9.69 -3.01 -0.98
C SER A 32 9.63 -2.31 -2.34
N VAL A 33 8.77 -2.80 -3.23
CA VAL A 33 8.54 -2.22 -4.56
C VAL A 33 7.20 -1.51 -4.56
N SER A 34 7.13 -0.29 -5.09
CA SER A 34 5.88 0.43 -5.28
C SER A 34 5.06 -0.20 -6.41
N ASP A 35 3.79 -0.55 -6.12
CA ASP A 35 2.84 -1.07 -7.12
C ASP A 35 2.02 0.07 -7.73
N SER A 36 1.35 0.85 -6.89
CA SER A 36 0.38 1.87 -7.31
C SER A 36 0.41 3.05 -6.36
N ALA A 37 0.18 4.27 -6.87
CA ALA A 37 0.06 5.48 -6.06
C ALA A 37 -1.28 6.19 -6.33
N TYR A 38 -1.90 6.68 -5.26
CA TYR A 38 -3.21 7.33 -5.29
C TYR A 38 -3.13 8.72 -4.66
N ALA A 39 -3.90 9.68 -5.17
CA ALA A 39 -3.91 11.04 -4.62
C ALA A 39 -4.26 11.03 -3.12
N LYS A 40 -3.58 11.87 -2.32
CA LYS A 40 -3.81 12.00 -0.88
C LYS A 40 -5.13 12.71 -0.57
N THR A 41 -6.21 11.98 -0.82
CA THR A 41 -7.61 12.35 -0.61
C THR A 41 -8.28 11.25 0.21
N PRO A 42 -9.43 11.52 0.86
CA PRO A 42 -10.15 10.49 1.59
C PRO A 42 -10.47 9.25 0.74
N ASN A 43 -10.89 9.47 -0.51
CA ASN A 43 -11.16 8.39 -1.46
C ASN A 43 -9.88 7.67 -1.91
N GLY A 44 -8.77 8.39 -2.06
CA GLY A 44 -7.49 7.81 -2.45
C GLY A 44 -6.96 6.80 -1.44
N LEU A 45 -7.16 7.04 -0.14
CA LEU A 45 -6.82 6.06 0.90
C LEU A 45 -7.67 4.79 0.76
N SER A 46 -8.99 4.94 0.61
CA SER A 46 -9.89 3.78 0.44
C SER A 46 -9.53 2.94 -0.78
N ILE A 47 -9.17 3.58 -1.90
CA ILE A 47 -8.74 2.88 -3.11
C ILE A 47 -7.39 2.16 -2.87
N ALA A 48 -6.45 2.81 -2.20
CA ALA A 48 -5.15 2.20 -1.86
C ALA A 48 -5.31 0.95 -0.98
N ILE A 49 -6.18 1.02 0.03
CA ILE A 49 -6.51 -0.11 0.91
C ILE A 49 -7.14 -1.26 0.11
N ALA A 50 -8.17 -0.96 -0.70
CA ALA A 50 -8.83 -1.97 -1.52
C ALA A 50 -7.86 -2.65 -2.52
N ARG A 51 -6.93 -1.88 -3.10
CA ARG A 51 -5.87 -2.39 -3.97
C ARG A 51 -4.91 -3.31 -3.21
N CYS A 52 -4.48 -2.88 -2.02
CA CYS A 52 -3.61 -3.65 -1.15
C CYS A 52 -4.22 -5.02 -0.80
N ASP A 53 -5.49 -5.04 -0.35
CA ASP A 53 -6.20 -6.29 -0.02
C ASP A 53 -6.40 -7.19 -1.24
N TYR A 54 -6.74 -6.61 -2.39
CA TYR A 54 -6.89 -7.36 -3.63
C TYR A 54 -5.60 -8.08 -4.03
N LEU A 55 -4.46 -7.36 -3.98
CA LEU A 55 -3.15 -7.93 -4.32
C LEU A 55 -2.71 -9.00 -3.32
N ALA A 56 -2.97 -8.79 -2.04
CA ALA A 56 -2.69 -9.77 -0.98
C ALA A 56 -3.47 -11.07 -1.20
N LYS A 57 -4.78 -10.96 -1.46
CA LYS A 57 -5.64 -12.12 -1.77
C LYS A 57 -5.21 -12.83 -3.05
N ARG A 58 -4.88 -12.07 -4.10
CA ARG A 58 -4.43 -12.62 -5.38
C ARG A 58 -3.07 -13.32 -5.28
N ALA A 59 -2.19 -12.91 -4.36
CA ALA A 59 -0.91 -13.58 -4.15
C ALA A 59 -1.05 -14.90 -3.37
N GLN A 60 -2.20 -15.14 -2.73
CA GLN A 60 -2.50 -16.37 -1.98
C GLN A 60 -3.25 -17.42 -2.82
N SER A 61 -3.74 -17.04 -4.00
CA SER A 61 -4.49 -17.92 -4.93
C SER A 61 -3.60 -18.61 -5.94
#